data_AF-A0A933GLW5-F1
#
_entry.id   AF-A0A933GLW5-F1
#
_cell.length_a   1.000
_cell.length_b   1.000
_cell.length_c   1.000
_cell.angle_alpha   90.00
_cell.angle_beta   90.00
_cell.angle_gamma   90.00
#
_symmetry.space_group_name_H-M   'P 1'
#
loop_
_entity.id
_entity.type
_entity.pdbx_description
1 polymer ?
#
loop_
_entity_poly.entity_id
_entity_poly.type
_entity_poly.pdbx_seq_one_letter_code
_entity_poly.pdbx_strand_id
1 'polypeptide(L)'
;MYELQVLGLSCLIAPIFAKYSGYEIQKKPFDLVGVTGLFFLLSAAFTIVFSEFEMLKTFTMWAAGISRFLGWIGLFVGAIWAACNVITEREAHVTK
;
A
#
# COMPACT_ATOMS: atom_id res chain seq x y z
N MET A 1 -15.65 6.24 -0.41
CA MET A 1 -14.65 6.79 -1.37
C MET A 1 -13.45 7.41 -0.66
N TYR A 2 -13.67 8.26 0.34
CA TYR A 2 -12.62 8.84 1.18
C TYR A 2 -11.68 7.80 1.82
N GLU A 3 -12.23 6.66 2.26
CA GLU A 3 -11.46 5.60 2.92
C GLU A 3 -10.30 5.08 2.06
N LEU A 4 -10.49 4.87 0.75
CA LEU A 4 -9.44 4.40 -0.16
C LEU A 4 -8.32 5.44 -0.32
N GLN A 5 -8.68 6.72 -0.35
CA GLN A 5 -7.72 7.82 -0.49
C GLN A 5 -6.88 7.92 0.78
N VAL A 6 -7.53 7.89 1.95
CA VAL A 6 -6.84 7.90 3.26
C VAL A 6 -5.94 6.68 3.41
N LEU A 7 -6.40 5.49 2.99
CA LEU A 7 -5.61 4.27 3.04
C LEU A 7 -4.40 4.34 2.13
N GLY A 8 -4.58 4.80 0.89
CA GLY A 8 -3.49 4.99 -0.08
C GLY A 8 -2.46 6.01 0.40
N LEU A 9 -2.92 7.13 0.96
CA LEU A 9 -2.04 8.15 1.55
C LEU A 9 -1.25 7.60 2.74
N SER A 10 -1.93 6.86 3.63
CA SER A 10 -1.29 6.24 4.79
C SER A 10 -0.22 5.22 4.39
N CYS A 11 -0.48 4.41 3.35
CA CYS A 11 0.52 3.49 2.80
C CYS A 11 1.72 4.20 2.18
N LEU A 12 1.53 5.34 1.49
CA LEU A 12 2.64 6.13 0.94
C LEU A 12 3.50 6.77 2.03
N ILE A 13 2.87 7.12 3.15
CA ILE A 13 3.51 7.80 4.27
C ILE A 13 4.31 6.80 5.13
N ALA A 14 3.90 5.53 5.20
CA ALA A 14 4.59 4.47 5.93
C ALA A 14 6.11 4.32 5.61
N PRO A 15 6.57 4.23 4.34
CA PRO A 15 8.01 4.16 4.04
C PRO A 15 8.77 5.44 4.39
N ILE A 16 8.10 6.60 4.36
CA ILE A 16 8.70 7.88 4.77
C ILE A 16 8.98 7.85 6.27
N PHE A 17 8.00 7.44 7.09
CA PHE A 17 8.21 7.28 8.53
C PHE A 17 9.27 6.23 8.88
N ALA A 18 9.30 5.11 8.15
CA ALA A 18 10.34 4.09 8.34
C ALA A 18 11.75 4.64 8.04
N LYS A 19 11.89 5.49 7.03
CA LYS A 19 13.16 6.18 6.73
C LYS A 19 13.55 7.15 7.84
N TYR A 20 12.60 7.86 8.43
CA TYR A 20 12.86 8.79 9.54
C TYR A 20 13.15 8.10 10.88
N SER A 21 12.65 6.88 11.11
CA SER A 21 12.91 6.12 12.33
C SER A 21 14.30 5.47 12.37
N GLY A 22 15.21 5.81 11.43
CA GLY A 22 16.55 5.22 11.36
C GLY A 22 16.54 3.74 10.95
N TYR A 23 15.44 3.26 10.37
CA TYR A 23 15.29 1.88 9.90
C TYR A 23 16.06 1.72 8.57
N GLU A 24 17.39 1.60 8.66
CA GLU A 24 18.27 1.40 7.50
C GLU A 24 18.18 -0.02 6.91
N ILE A 25 17.51 -0.94 7.60
CA ILE A 25 17.55 -2.35 7.25
C ILE A 25 16.28 -2.75 6.48
N GLN A 26 16.52 -3.15 5.23
CA GLN A 26 15.58 -3.68 4.26
C GLN A 26 14.46 -2.70 3.82
N LYS A 27 14.80 -1.85 2.83
CA LYS A 27 13.83 -1.00 2.10
C LYS A 27 12.69 -1.77 1.41
N LYS A 28 12.93 -3.04 1.08
CA LYS A 28 12.02 -3.88 0.25
C LYS A 28 10.58 -4.00 0.79
N PRO A 29 10.33 -4.40 2.05
CA PRO A 29 8.96 -4.53 2.57
C PRO A 29 8.22 -3.19 2.63
N PHE A 30 8.89 -2.11 3.05
CA PHE A 30 8.28 -0.78 3.14
C PHE A 30 8.03 -0.15 1.76
N ASP A 31 8.91 -0.38 0.77
CA ASP A 31 8.65 0.00 -0.62
C ASP A 31 7.45 -0.75 -1.20
N LEU A 32 7.27 -2.05 -0.85
CA LEU A 32 6.10 -2.83 -1.26
C LEU A 32 4.80 -2.24 -0.72
N VAL A 33 4.80 -1.81 0.55
CA VAL A 33 3.66 -1.11 1.17
C VAL A 33 3.42 0.24 0.47
N GLY A 34 4.48 1.00 0.17
CA GLY A 34 4.36 2.25 -0.60
C GLY A 34 3.74 2.08 -1.98
N VAL A 35 4.17 1.06 -2.73
CA VAL A 35 3.62 0.72 -4.06
C VAL A 35 2.14 0.34 -3.97
N THR A 36 1.71 -0.33 -2.90
CA THR A 36 0.29 -0.66 -2.72
C THR A 36 -0.58 0.56 -2.46
N GLY A 37 -0.03 1.59 -1.82
CA GLY A 37 -0.71 2.87 -1.66
C GLY A 37 -1.00 3.56 -3.00
N LEU A 38 -0.09 3.43 -3.96
CA LEU A 38 -0.27 3.89 -5.35
C LEU A 38 -1.41 3.15 -6.04
N PHE A 39 -1.53 1.83 -5.87
CA PHE A 39 -2.64 1.05 -6.41
C PHE A 39 -4.00 1.43 -5.79
N PHE A 40 -4.04 1.75 -4.49
CA PHE A 40 -5.26 2.23 -3.84
C PHE A 40 -5.68 3.62 -4.33
N LEU A 41 -4.73 4.54 -4.51
CA LEU A 41 -4.99 5.86 -5.10
C LEU A 41 -5.45 5.75 -6.56
N LEU A 42 -4.86 4.84 -7.33
CA LEU A 42 -5.26 4.59 -8.71
C LEU A 42 -6.70 4.02 -8.80
N SER A 43 -7.06 3.09 -7.92
CA SER A 43 -8.44 2.58 -7.78
C SER A 43 -9.43 3.71 -7.43
N ALA A 44 -9.05 4.61 -6.51
CA ALA A 44 -9.86 5.76 -6.15
C ALA A 44 -10.01 6.75 -7.33
N ALA A 45 -8.94 7.00 -8.09
CA ALA A 45 -8.96 7.87 -9.26
C ALA A 45 -9.88 7.33 -10.37
N PHE A 46 -9.80 6.03 -10.69
CA PHE A 46 -10.71 5.40 -11.65
C PHE A 46 -12.18 5.45 -11.24
N THR A 47 -12.44 5.44 -9.92
CA THR A 47 -13.81 5.53 -9.39
C THR A 47 -14.38 6.95 -9.51
N ILE A 48 -13.54 8.00 -9.41
CA ILE A 48 -13.97 9.41 -9.43
C ILE A 48 -14.11 9.94 -10.87
N VAL A 49 -13.11 9.71 -11.72
CA VAL A 49 -13.03 10.33 -13.05
C VAL A 49 -14.13 9.85 -14.00
N PHE A 50 -14.64 8.63 -13.82
CA PHE A 50 -15.47 7.97 -14.83
C PHE A 50 -16.92 7.76 -14.41
N SER A 51 -17.36 8.40 -13.31
CA SER A 51 -18.80 8.57 -13.00
C SER A 51 -19.55 9.36 -14.08
N GLU A 52 -18.83 10.06 -14.96
CA GLU A 52 -19.36 10.93 -16.02
C GLU A 52 -19.58 10.21 -17.36
N PHE A 53 -19.07 8.99 -17.57
CA PHE A 53 -19.13 8.29 -18.87
C PHE A 53 -19.71 6.87 -18.74
N GLU A 54 -21.00 6.69 -19.08
CA GLU A 54 -21.72 5.41 -18.96
C GLU A 54 -21.11 4.25 -19.77
N MET A 55 -20.53 4.53 -20.93
CA MET A 55 -19.97 3.51 -21.83
C MET A 55 -18.73 2.81 -21.26
N LEU A 56 -18.00 3.47 -20.34
CA LEU A 56 -16.77 2.96 -19.73
C LEU A 56 -17.01 2.27 -18.39
N LYS A 57 -18.23 2.34 -17.85
CA LYS A 57 -18.58 1.91 -16.49
C LYS A 57 -18.26 0.43 -16.21
N THR A 58 -18.48 -0.45 -17.20
CA THR A 58 -18.21 -1.89 -17.03
C THR A 58 -16.70 -2.15 -16.94
N PHE A 59 -15.90 -1.59 -17.84
CA PHE A 59 -14.46 -1.82 -17.87
C PHE A 59 -13.77 -1.24 -16.64
N THR A 60 -14.20 -0.06 -16.20
CA THR A 60 -13.65 0.59 -15.01
C THR A 60 -14.07 -0.08 -13.71
N MET A 61 -15.27 -0.68 -13.63
CA MET A 61 -15.68 -1.46 -12.47
C MET A 61 -14.75 -2.67 -12.26
N TRP A 62 -14.40 -3.37 -13.34
CA TRP A 62 -13.41 -4.46 -13.31
C TRP A 62 -12.02 -3.94 -12.96
N ALA A 63 -11.54 -2.87 -13.60
CA ALA A 63 -10.22 -2.30 -13.35
C ALA A 63 -10.05 -1.78 -11.90
N ALA A 64 -11.07 -1.10 -11.36
CA ALA A 64 -11.08 -0.61 -9.99
C ALA A 64 -11.11 -1.76 -8.99
N GLY A 65 -11.89 -2.81 -9.26
CA GLY A 65 -11.96 -4.03 -8.45
C GLY A 65 -10.61 -4.76 -8.41
N ILE A 66 -9.98 -4.99 -9.57
CA ILE A 66 -8.68 -5.64 -9.67
C ILE A 66 -7.60 -4.83 -8.96
N SER A 67 -7.56 -3.51 -9.18
CA SER A 67 -6.59 -2.62 -8.53
C SER A 67 -6.76 -2.61 -7.01
N ARG A 68 -8.01 -2.64 -6.52
CA ARG A 68 -8.31 -2.73 -5.09
C ARG A 68 -7.88 -4.06 -4.49
N PHE A 69 -8.11 -5.16 -5.20
CA PHE A 69 -7.71 -6.50 -4.76
C PHE A 69 -6.18 -6.64 -4.70
N LEU A 70 -5.47 -6.16 -5.73
CA LEU A 70 -4.00 -6.10 -5.73
C LEU A 70 -3.45 -5.25 -4.59
N GLY A 71 -4.06 -4.08 -4.35
CA GLY A 71 -3.69 -3.20 -3.24
C GLY A 71 -3.81 -3.91 -1.89
N TRP A 72 -4.91 -4.64 -1.66
CA TRP A 72 -5.11 -5.39 -0.41
C TRP A 72 -4.11 -6.54 -0.23
N ILE A 73 -3.84 -7.31 -1.30
CA ILE A 73 -2.86 -8.41 -1.23
C ILE A 73 -1.47 -7.85 -0.90
N GLY A 74 -1.02 -6.85 -1.66
CA GLY A 74 0.32 -6.31 -1.43
C GLY A 74 0.42 -5.58 -0.09
N LEU A 75 -0.67 -4.98 0.41
CA LEU A 75 -0.72 -4.40 1.76
C LEU A 75 -0.51 -5.48 2.82
N PHE A 76 -1.25 -6.60 2.74
CA PHE A 76 -1.09 -7.71 3.68
C PHE A 76 0.32 -8.30 3.64
N VAL A 77 0.83 -8.59 2.44
CA VAL A 77 2.17 -9.16 2.27
C VAL A 77 3.23 -8.18 2.76
N GLY A 78 3.15 -6.91 2.36
CA GLY A 78 4.10 -5.87 2.77
C GLY A 78 4.08 -5.61 4.28
N ALA A 79 2.89 -5.57 4.89
CA ALA A 79 2.74 -5.34 6.33
C ALA A 79 3.23 -6.52 7.17
N ILE A 80 2.87 -7.75 6.79
CA ILE A 80 3.36 -8.96 7.49
C ILE A 80 4.88 -9.06 7.35
N TRP A 81 5.42 -8.82 6.15
CA TRP A 81 6.85 -8.89 5.92
C TRP A 81 7.61 -7.79 6.68
N ALA A 82 7.08 -6.56 6.71
CA ALA A 82 7.64 -5.48 7.53
C ALA A 82 7.61 -5.85 9.03
N ALA A 83 6.50 -6.41 9.53
CA ALA A 83 6.39 -6.82 10.93
C ALA A 83 7.35 -7.96 11.29
N CYS A 84 7.46 -9.00 10.44
CA CYS A 84 8.43 -10.07 10.63
C CYS A 84 9.87 -9.56 10.63
N ASN A 85 10.19 -8.58 9.77
CA ASN A 85 11.52 -7.98 9.74
C ASN A 85 11.83 -7.25 11.06
N VAL A 86 10.87 -6.46 11.56
CA VAL A 86 11.01 -5.75 12.84
C VAL A 86 11.22 -6.69 14.02
N ILE A 87 10.50 -7.80 14.07
CA ILE A 87 10.64 -8.79 15.15
C ILE A 87 12.01 -9.46 15.08
N THR A 88 12.43 -9.88 13.87
CA THR A 88 13.70 -10.59 13.66
C THR A 88 14.91 -9.71 13.99
N GLU A 89 14.89 -8.43 13.60
CA GLU A 89 15.97 -7.48 13.93
C GLU A 89 16.07 -7.19 15.42
N ARG A 90 14.93 -7.14 16.12
CA ARG A 90 14.91 -6.91 17.57
C ARG A 90 15.57 -8.05 18.33
N GLU A 91 15.37 -9.29 17.89
CA GLU A 91 16.02 -10.47 18.48
C GLU A 91 17.54 -10.46 18.24
N ALA A 92 18.00 -10.04 17.05
CA ALA A 92 19.43 -9.98 16.73
C ALA A 92 20.21 -8.94 17.55
N HIS A 93 19.55 -7.87 18.03
CA HIS A 93 20.17 -6.82 18.85
C HIS A 93 20.19 -7.12 20.36
N VAL A 94 19.41 -8.09 20.85
CA VAL A 94 19.37 -8.45 22.29
C VAL A 94 20.46 -9.46 22.66
N THR A 95 21.01 -10.18 21.69
CA THR A 95 22.02 -11.25 21.91
C THR A 95 23.47 -10.81 21.73
N LYS A 96 23.74 -9.51 21.54
CA LYS A 96 25.09 -8.92 21.51
C LYS A 96 25.33 -8.09 22.76
#